data_AF-A0A930YKF8-F1
#
_entry.id   AF-A0A930YKF8-F1
#
_cell.length_a   1.000
_cell.length_b   1.000
_cell.length_c   1.000
_cell.angle_alpha   90.00
_cell.angle_beta   90.00
_cell.angle_gamma   90.00
#
_symmetry.space_group_name_H-M   'P 1'
#
loop_
_entity.id
_entity.type
_entity.pdbx_description
1 polymer ?
#
loop_
_entity_poly.entity_id
_entity_poly.type
_entity_poly.pdbx_seq_one_letter_code
_entity_poly.pdbx_strand_id
1 'polypeptide(L)'
;MGSLSAVAAVLTLAVAVAPAAVADPAGSPQSSAQTITCDAGAVFRTAAAGHGLYSPAHDLDSTAVLTPVHFGEITFTFVGADGSVEVDVVPGDSKGPGALGTAGAVRCDYVSSFDVPGGTVFVSGEMVAVITPRAGERG
;
A
#
# COMPACT_ATOMS: atom_id res chain seq x y z
N MET A 1 24.42 27.39 65.50
CA MET A 1 23.40 26.99 64.51
C MET A 1 24.05 27.08 63.14
N GLY A 2 24.22 25.95 62.46
CA GLY A 2 24.90 25.92 61.16
C GLY A 2 25.22 24.49 60.74
N SER A 3 24.23 23.81 60.19
CA SER A 3 24.38 22.52 59.51
C SER A 3 23.93 22.72 58.06
N LEU A 4 24.88 22.82 57.13
CA LEU A 4 24.59 22.74 55.70
C LEU A 4 24.39 21.27 55.33
N SER A 5 23.13 20.87 55.10
CA SER A 5 22.80 19.57 54.51
C SER A 5 22.83 19.68 52.99
N ALA A 6 23.66 18.84 52.37
CA ALA A 6 23.80 18.69 50.93
C ALA A 6 22.53 18.05 50.33
N VAL A 7 21.99 18.62 49.25
CA VAL A 7 20.95 17.99 48.44
C VAL A 7 21.59 17.51 47.14
N ALA A 8 21.73 16.19 47.02
CA ALA A 8 22.21 15.52 45.82
C ALA A 8 21.14 15.57 44.72
N ALA A 9 21.49 16.11 43.56
CA ALA A 9 20.64 16.09 42.37
C ALA A 9 20.77 14.73 41.67
N VAL A 10 19.71 13.93 41.69
CA VAL A 10 19.60 12.69 40.91
C VAL A 10 19.07 13.04 39.52
N LEU A 11 19.92 12.98 38.51
CA LEU A 11 19.53 13.05 37.09
C LEU A 11 18.85 11.71 36.71
N THR A 12 17.54 11.73 36.51
CA THR A 12 16.81 10.59 35.93
C THR A 12 16.92 10.64 34.41
N LEU A 13 17.66 9.69 33.83
CA LEU A 13 17.77 9.49 32.39
C LEU A 13 16.50 8.78 31.89
N ALA A 14 15.54 9.54 31.38
CA ALA A 14 14.34 8.98 30.75
C ALA A 14 14.70 8.42 29.37
N VAL A 15 14.78 7.09 29.26
CA VAL A 15 14.86 6.38 27.98
C VAL A 15 13.50 6.50 27.30
N ALA A 16 13.40 7.37 26.30
CA ALA A 16 12.22 7.47 25.46
C ALA A 16 12.13 6.23 24.55
N VAL A 17 11.35 5.24 24.97
CA VAL A 17 10.81 4.24 24.05
C VAL A 17 9.76 4.93 23.19
N ALA A 18 10.16 5.37 22.00
CA ALA A 18 9.22 5.87 21.00
C ALA A 18 8.29 4.71 20.60
N PRO A 19 6.96 4.84 20.73
CA PRO A 19 6.05 3.84 20.20
C PRO A 19 6.24 3.81 18.68
N ALA A 20 6.59 2.64 18.14
CA ALA A 20 6.47 2.39 16.71
C ALA A 20 4.98 2.47 16.39
N ALA A 21 4.54 3.59 15.83
CA ALA A 21 3.20 3.73 15.29
C ALA A 21 3.09 2.78 14.10
N VAL A 22 2.58 1.57 14.34
CA VAL A 22 2.16 0.65 13.29
C VAL A 22 0.87 1.24 12.72
N ALA A 23 1.00 2.17 11.79
CA ALA A 23 -0.10 2.57 10.94
C ALA A 23 -0.35 1.38 10.00
N ASP A 24 -1.18 0.43 10.42
CA ASP A 24 -1.65 -0.65 9.56
C ASP A 24 -2.56 -0.06 8.49
N PRO A 25 -2.09 0.10 7.25
CA PRO A 25 -2.90 0.71 6.22
C PRO A 25 -4.08 -0.21 5.88
N ALA A 26 -4.00 -1.52 6.12
CA ALA A 26 -5.08 -2.48 5.85
C ALA A 26 -6.30 -2.29 6.76
N GLY A 27 -6.14 -1.65 7.93
CA GLY A 27 -7.23 -1.34 8.85
C GLY A 27 -7.99 -0.04 8.54
N SER A 28 -7.57 0.72 7.52
CA SER A 28 -8.26 1.96 7.13
C SER A 28 -9.52 1.64 6.30
N PRO A 29 -10.68 2.28 6.58
CA PRO A 29 -11.89 2.14 5.76
C PRO A 29 -11.69 2.52 4.28
N GLN A 30 -10.59 3.20 3.97
CA GLN A 30 -10.23 3.65 2.62
C GLN A 30 -9.12 2.80 2.01
N SER A 31 -8.82 1.64 2.58
CA SER A 31 -7.77 0.75 2.10
C SER A 31 -8.34 -0.51 1.51
N SER A 32 -7.95 -0.78 0.26
CA SER A 32 -8.19 -2.07 -0.38
C SER A 32 -6.95 -2.93 -0.18
N ALA A 33 -7.12 -4.12 0.41
CA ALA A 33 -6.10 -5.16 0.29
C ALA A 33 -6.05 -5.64 -1.17
N GLN A 34 -4.85 -5.79 -1.72
CA GLN A 34 -4.63 -6.25 -3.09
C GLN A 34 -3.56 -7.32 -3.09
N THR A 35 -3.75 -8.34 -3.91
CA THR A 35 -2.69 -9.30 -4.22
C THR A 35 -2.12 -8.95 -5.57
N ILE A 36 -0.82 -8.69 -5.61
CA ILE A 36 -0.10 -8.32 -6.81
C ILE A 36 0.96 -9.38 -7.08
N THR A 37 0.94 -9.97 -8.29
CA THR A 37 1.92 -10.95 -8.73
C THR A 37 2.74 -10.35 -9.86
N CYS A 38 4.04 -10.23 -9.69
CA CYS A 38 4.94 -9.63 -10.68
C CYS A 38 5.85 -10.69 -11.34
N ASP A 39 6.59 -10.24 -12.37
CA ASP A 39 7.61 -11.03 -13.06
C ASP A 39 8.50 -11.85 -12.11
N ALA A 40 8.92 -13.04 -12.56
CA ALA A 40 9.63 -14.05 -11.77
C ALA A 40 8.85 -14.63 -10.57
N GLY A 41 7.55 -14.36 -10.46
CA GLY A 41 6.66 -14.97 -9.47
C GLY A 41 6.65 -14.28 -8.11
N ALA A 42 7.14 -13.04 -8.02
CA ALA A 42 7.08 -12.26 -6.79
C ALA A 42 5.63 -11.92 -6.45
N VAL A 43 5.19 -12.19 -5.22
CA VAL A 43 3.83 -11.91 -4.74
C VAL A 43 3.90 -10.89 -3.63
N PHE A 44 3.11 -9.83 -3.75
CA PHE A 44 3.00 -8.75 -2.78
C PHE A 44 1.57 -8.68 -2.24
N ARG A 45 1.43 -8.65 -0.92
CA ARG A 45 0.15 -8.34 -0.27
C ARG A 45 0.18 -6.86 0.04
N THR A 46 -0.58 -6.06 -0.68
CA THR A 46 -0.45 -4.62 -0.61
C THR A 46 -1.71 -3.95 -0.10
N ALA A 47 -1.51 -2.77 0.48
CA ALA A 47 -2.57 -1.85 0.84
C ALA A 47 -2.31 -0.50 0.18
N ALA A 48 -3.29 0.00 -0.55
CA ALA A 48 -3.28 1.35 -1.11
C ALA A 48 -4.34 2.19 -0.38
N ALA A 49 -3.95 3.38 0.08
CA ALA A 49 -4.88 4.31 0.69
C ALA A 49 -5.58 5.16 -0.38
N GLY A 50 -6.90 5.04 -0.47
CA GLY A 50 -7.76 5.80 -1.39
C GLY A 50 -8.20 5.02 -2.63
N HIS A 51 -9.10 5.62 -3.40
CA HIS A 51 -9.69 5.04 -4.63
C HIS A 51 -9.05 5.58 -5.91
N GLY A 52 -7.91 6.26 -5.81
CA GLY A 52 -7.25 6.89 -6.96
C GLY A 52 -6.45 5.89 -7.79
N LEU A 53 -6.56 5.98 -9.12
CA LEU A 53 -5.67 5.29 -10.04
C LEU A 53 -4.22 5.75 -9.82
N TYR A 54 -3.27 4.82 -9.92
CA TYR A 54 -1.82 5.04 -9.73
C TYR A 54 -1.35 5.44 -8.32
N SER A 55 -2.18 5.19 -7.31
CA SER A 55 -1.79 5.32 -5.91
C SER A 55 -0.67 4.32 -5.57
N PRO A 56 0.41 4.75 -4.88
CA PRO A 56 1.40 3.80 -4.37
C PRO A 56 0.76 2.82 -3.38
N ALA A 57 1.07 1.54 -3.55
CA ALA A 57 0.64 0.47 -2.65
C ALA A 57 1.82 0.04 -1.77
N HIS A 58 1.60 0.00 -0.47
CA HIS A 58 2.59 -0.49 0.49
C HIS A 58 2.49 -2.00 0.58
N ASP A 59 3.60 -2.70 0.38
CA ASP A 59 3.67 -4.11 0.72
C ASP A 59 3.53 -4.29 2.23
N LEU A 60 2.65 -5.19 2.64
CA LEU A 60 2.33 -5.49 4.03
C LEU A 60 3.36 -6.46 4.64
N ASP A 61 4.10 -7.16 3.79
CA ASP A 61 5.09 -8.16 4.19
C ASP A 61 6.54 -7.64 4.14
N SER A 62 6.77 -6.41 3.67
CA SER A 62 8.10 -5.81 3.58
C SER A 62 8.05 -4.28 3.68
N THR A 63 9.17 -3.61 3.37
CA THR A 63 9.23 -2.15 3.26
C THR A 63 9.10 -1.64 1.81
N ALA A 64 8.78 -2.54 0.87
CA ALA A 64 8.62 -2.21 -0.53
C ALA A 64 7.38 -1.35 -0.77
N VAL A 65 7.49 -0.47 -1.76
CA VAL A 65 6.38 0.33 -2.29
C VAL A 65 6.26 0.05 -3.77
N LEU A 66 5.07 -0.37 -4.19
CA LEU A 66 4.71 -0.59 -5.58
C LEU A 66 4.01 0.66 -6.10
N THR A 67 4.58 1.29 -7.12
CA THR A 67 3.96 2.45 -7.76
C THR A 67 3.58 2.10 -9.20
N PRO A 68 2.28 1.99 -9.51
CA PRO A 68 1.83 1.78 -10.88
C PRO A 68 2.17 2.99 -11.77
N VAL A 69 2.64 2.72 -12.98
CA VAL A 69 2.93 3.74 -14.01
C VAL A 69 2.10 3.54 -15.28
N HIS A 70 1.58 2.34 -15.49
CA HIS A 70 0.70 1.97 -16.59
C HIS A 70 -0.26 0.87 -16.12
N PHE A 71 -1.53 0.96 -16.49
CA PHE A 71 -2.50 -0.13 -16.36
C PHE A 71 -2.86 -0.64 -17.75
N GLY A 72 -2.88 -1.96 -17.90
CA GLY A 72 -3.55 -2.61 -19.03
C GLY A 72 -5.07 -2.46 -18.90
N GLU A 73 -5.80 -3.24 -19.69
CA GLU A 73 -7.25 -3.35 -19.53
C GLU A 73 -7.60 -3.75 -18.09
N ILE A 74 -8.62 -3.09 -17.51
CA ILE A 74 -9.07 -3.33 -16.15
C ILE A 74 -10.48 -3.90 -16.23
N THR A 75 -10.68 -5.05 -15.59
CA THR A 75 -12.00 -5.68 -15.44
C THR A 75 -12.54 -5.41 -14.04
N PHE A 76 -13.75 -4.87 -13.99
CA PHE A 76 -14.57 -4.76 -12.79
C PHE A 76 -15.67 -5.81 -12.83
N THR A 77 -15.84 -6.57 -11.76
CA THR A 77 -16.96 -7.51 -11.60
C THR A 77 -17.70 -7.17 -10.32
N PHE A 78 -18.93 -6.70 -10.43
CA PHE A 78 -19.81 -6.49 -9.29
C PHE A 78 -20.66 -7.74 -9.06
N VAL A 79 -20.69 -8.22 -7.81
CA VAL A 79 -21.56 -9.30 -7.36
C VAL A 79 -22.54 -8.71 -6.35
N GLY A 80 -23.81 -8.60 -6.76
CA GLY A 80 -24.90 -8.09 -5.94
C GLY A 80 -25.30 -9.05 -4.82
N ALA A 81 -25.83 -8.52 -3.72
CA ALA A 81 -26.34 -9.30 -2.60
C ALA A 81 -27.53 -10.21 -2.98
N ASP A 82 -28.21 -9.89 -4.08
CA ASP A 82 -29.26 -10.71 -4.69
C ASP A 82 -28.73 -11.81 -5.62
N GLY A 83 -27.40 -11.89 -5.79
CA GLY A 83 -26.72 -12.83 -6.67
C GLY A 83 -26.57 -12.35 -8.12
N SER A 84 -26.98 -11.12 -8.43
CA SER A 84 -26.72 -10.53 -9.75
C SER A 84 -25.22 -10.33 -9.99
N VAL A 85 -24.80 -10.42 -11.26
CA VAL A 85 -23.40 -10.19 -11.67
C VAL A 85 -23.38 -9.20 -12.81
N GLU A 86 -22.59 -8.14 -12.65
CA GLU A 86 -22.32 -7.13 -13.67
C GLU A 86 -20.81 -7.06 -13.93
N VAL A 87 -20.42 -6.96 -15.20
CA VAL A 87 -19.01 -6.88 -15.61
C VAL A 87 -18.83 -5.63 -16.45
N ASP A 88 -17.87 -4.80 -16.07
CA ASP A 88 -17.43 -3.64 -16.82
C ASP A 88 -15.94 -3.75 -17.13
N VAL A 89 -15.56 -3.29 -18.32
CA VAL A 89 -14.19 -3.37 -18.82
C VAL A 89 -13.79 -1.98 -19.29
N VAL A 90 -12.76 -1.43 -18.65
CA VAL A 90 -12.22 -0.13 -19.03
C VAL A 90 -10.88 -0.30 -19.75
N PRO A 91 -10.62 0.51 -20.79
CA PRO A 91 -9.36 0.44 -21.51
C PRO A 91 -8.20 0.82 -20.60
N GLY A 92 -7.03 0.27 -20.89
CA GLY A 92 -5.80 0.62 -20.21
C GLY A 92 -5.38 2.07 -20.43
N ASP A 93 -4.58 2.58 -19.50
CA ASP A 93 -4.12 3.95 -19.48
C ASP A 93 -2.72 4.08 -18.83
N SER A 94 -2.08 5.22 -19.02
CA SER A 94 -0.79 5.56 -18.42
C SER A 94 -0.88 6.80 -17.54
N LYS A 95 -0.07 6.87 -16.47
CA LYS A 95 -0.04 7.99 -15.49
C LYS A 95 0.30 9.37 -16.10
N GLY A 96 0.56 9.45 -17.41
CA GLY A 96 0.87 10.67 -18.13
C GLY A 96 2.26 11.24 -17.79
N PRO A 97 2.54 12.52 -18.13
CA PRO A 97 3.88 13.12 -18.08
C PRO A 97 4.50 13.32 -16.67
N GLY A 98 3.93 12.74 -15.62
CA GLY A 98 4.48 12.71 -14.26
C GLY A 98 4.82 11.30 -13.76
N ALA A 99 4.77 10.28 -14.64
CA ALA A 99 5.13 8.92 -14.27
C ALA A 99 6.59 8.82 -13.81
N LEU A 100 6.85 7.94 -12.83
CA LEU A 100 8.21 7.49 -12.56
C LEU A 100 8.79 6.89 -13.85
N GLY A 101 10.08 7.10 -14.10
CA GLY A 101 10.75 6.46 -15.23
C GLY A 101 10.57 4.94 -15.16
N THR A 102 10.46 4.28 -16.32
CA THR A 102 10.22 2.83 -16.41
C THR A 102 11.48 1.98 -16.25
N ALA A 103 12.63 2.59 -15.97
CA ALA A 103 13.87 1.86 -15.72
C ALA A 103 13.72 0.99 -14.46
N GLY A 104 13.78 -0.33 -14.65
CA GLY A 104 13.54 -1.30 -13.56
C GLY A 104 12.06 -1.52 -13.22
N ALA A 105 11.13 -1.07 -14.07
CA ALA A 105 9.73 -1.41 -13.93
C ALA A 105 9.48 -2.88 -14.30
N VAL A 106 8.56 -3.51 -13.58
CA VAL A 106 8.15 -4.90 -13.77
C VAL A 106 6.68 -4.95 -14.19
N ARG A 107 6.32 -6.00 -14.93
CA ARG A 107 4.93 -6.32 -15.21
C ARG A 107 4.34 -7.09 -14.05
N CYS A 108 3.10 -6.78 -13.70
CA CYS A 108 2.37 -7.45 -12.64
C CYS A 108 0.90 -7.65 -13.00
N ASP A 109 0.35 -8.78 -12.60
CA ASP A 109 -1.07 -8.99 -12.48
C ASP A 109 -1.53 -8.53 -11.09
N TYR A 110 -2.73 -7.96 -11.00
CA TYR A 110 -3.33 -7.62 -9.71
C TYR A 110 -4.77 -8.09 -9.63
N VAL A 111 -5.15 -8.48 -8.41
CA VAL A 111 -6.53 -8.75 -8.03
C VAL A 111 -6.84 -8.05 -6.71
N SER A 112 -8.01 -7.44 -6.63
CA SER A 112 -8.52 -6.80 -5.42
C SER A 112 -10.03 -6.97 -5.32
N SER A 113 -10.54 -6.80 -4.10
CA SER A 113 -11.96 -6.74 -3.84
C SER A 113 -12.24 -5.69 -2.77
N PHE A 114 -13.38 -5.02 -2.88
CA PHE A 114 -13.89 -4.15 -1.83
C PHE A 114 -15.42 -4.21 -1.78
N ASP A 115 -15.94 -4.11 -0.57
CA ASP A 115 -17.38 -4.11 -0.34
C ASP A 115 -17.96 -2.71 -0.57
N VAL A 116 -19.13 -2.67 -1.21
CA VAL A 116 -19.93 -1.46 -1.43
C VAL A 116 -21.36 -1.71 -0.94
N PRO A 117 -22.16 -0.66 -0.70
CA PRO A 117 -23.58 -0.88 -0.43
C PRO A 117 -24.24 -1.69 -1.55
N GLY A 118 -24.77 -2.87 -1.20
CA GLY A 118 -25.49 -3.75 -2.14
C GLY A 118 -24.68 -4.91 -2.72
N GLY A 119 -23.36 -5.01 -2.47
CA GLY A 119 -22.57 -6.14 -2.97
C GLY A 119 -21.06 -5.95 -2.83
N THR A 120 -20.30 -6.77 -3.54
CA THR A 120 -18.83 -6.74 -3.56
C THR A 120 -18.35 -6.47 -4.99
N VAL A 121 -17.37 -5.58 -5.12
CA VAL A 121 -16.68 -5.33 -6.39
C VAL A 121 -15.35 -6.07 -6.38
N PHE A 122 -15.09 -6.84 -7.43
CA PHE A 122 -13.80 -7.44 -7.73
C PHE A 122 -13.15 -6.65 -8.87
N VAL A 123 -11.85 -6.40 -8.75
CA VAL A 123 -11.06 -5.69 -9.75
C VAL A 123 -9.86 -6.54 -10.11
N SER A 124 -9.60 -6.70 -11.40
CA SER A 124 -8.43 -7.40 -11.90
C SER A 124 -7.86 -6.74 -13.15
N GLY A 125 -6.55 -6.89 -13.36
CA GLY A 125 -5.91 -6.47 -14.59
C GLY A 125 -4.40 -6.68 -14.55
N GLU A 126 -3.75 -6.21 -15.60
CA GLU A 126 -2.29 -6.09 -15.68
C GLU A 126 -1.86 -4.66 -15.38
N MET A 127 -0.67 -4.50 -14.82
CA MET A 127 -0.01 -3.21 -14.67
C MET A 127 1.49 -3.31 -14.91
N VAL A 128 2.11 -2.16 -15.16
CA VAL A 128 3.55 -1.96 -15.05
C VAL A 128 3.78 -1.11 -13.81
N ALA A 129 4.63 -1.59 -12.91
CA ALA A 129 4.93 -0.94 -11.65
C ALA A 129 6.44 -0.76 -11.45
N VAL A 130 6.81 0.35 -10.82
CA VAL A 130 8.15 0.54 -10.27
C VAL A 130 8.11 0.09 -8.82
N ILE A 131 9.02 -0.81 -8.45
CA ILE A 131 9.17 -1.30 -7.08
C ILE A 131 10.36 -0.61 -6.45
N THR A 132 10.12 0.10 -5.36
CA THR A 132 11.15 0.79 -4.58
C THR A 132 11.20 0.22 -3.17
N PRO A 133 12.37 -0.26 -2.68
CA PRO A 133 12.60 -0.42 -1.25
C PRO A 133 12.51 0.95 -0.57
N ARG A 134 12.09 1.02 0.70
CA ARG A 134 12.25 2.28 1.45
C ARG A 134 13.73 2.63 1.59
N ALA A 135 14.02 3.94 1.48
CA ALA A 135 15.34 4.49 1.73
C ALA A 135 15.82 4.09 3.14
N GLY A 136 16.79 3.17 3.17
CA GLY A 136 17.35 2.57 4.39
C GLY A 136 18.28 1.41 4.07
N GLU A 137 18.04 0.71 2.97
CA GLU A 137 18.89 -0.39 2.48
C GLU A 137 19.58 0.03 1.19
N ARG A 138 20.56 0.94 1.30
CA ARG A 138 21.69 0.92 0.37
C ARG A 138 22.75 0.04 1.03
N GLY A 139 22.97 -1.15 0.48
CA GLY A 139 24.16 -1.94 0.79
C GLY A 139 25.44 -1.20 0.42
#